data_AF-A0A936MTY4-F1
#
_entry.id   AF-A0A936MTY4-F1
#
_cell.length_a   1.000
_cell.length_b   1.000
_cell.length_c   1.000
_cell.angle_alpha   90.00
_cell.angle_beta   90.00
_cell.angle_gamma   90.00
#
_symmetry.space_group_name_H-M   'P 1'
#
loop_
_entity.id
_entity.type
_entity.pdbx_description
1 polymer ?
#
loop_
_entity_poly.entity_id
_entity_poly.type
_entity_poly.pdbx_seq_one_letter_code
_entity_poly.pdbx_strand_id
1 'polypeptide(L)'
;MIRKRKTNAQQKQEWRDADQRALNLFLPKLAALKSFDEAWAFAHTPLPNNPGRVPPERKFYDNFGDFLDSFSVPPDSSPAERSLYLEFIKRIDAAGELKPGVGDKVKCALRNSLAEPGMH
;
A
#
# COMPACT_ATOMS: atom_id res chain seq x y z
N MET A 1 -30.54 12.61 26.61
CA MET A 1 -29.31 13.07 25.93
C MET A 1 -29.47 12.83 24.42
N ILE A 2 -29.57 13.90 23.62
CA ILE A 2 -29.73 13.79 22.17
C ILE A 2 -28.36 13.44 21.55
N ARG A 3 -28.21 12.26 20.95
CA ARG A 3 -27.04 11.90 20.16
C ARG A 3 -27.00 12.82 18.93
N LYS A 4 -26.17 13.88 18.97
CA LYS A 4 -25.92 14.74 17.80
C LYS A 4 -25.43 13.85 16.65
N ARG A 5 -26.20 13.74 15.57
CA ARG A 5 -25.77 13.06 14.34
C ARG A 5 -24.51 13.76 13.84
N LYS A 6 -23.42 13.01 13.70
CA LYS A 6 -22.17 13.49 13.11
C LYS A 6 -22.45 13.97 11.69
N THR A 7 -21.94 15.14 11.32
CA THR A 7 -22.05 15.64 9.95
C THR A 7 -21.17 14.80 9.02
N ASN A 8 -21.52 14.71 7.73
CA ASN A 8 -20.72 13.99 6.74
C ASN A 8 -19.26 14.47 6.69
N ALA A 9 -19.02 15.76 6.97
CA ALA A 9 -17.68 16.34 7.08
C ALA A 9 -16.87 15.76 8.25
N GLN A 10 -17.49 15.56 9.42
CA GLN A 10 -16.83 14.96 10.58
C GLN A 10 -16.49 13.49 10.32
N GLN A 11 -17.40 12.73 9.72
CA GLN A 11 -17.12 11.34 9.34
C GLN A 11 -15.96 11.26 8.34
N LYS A 12 -15.95 12.12 7.31
CA LYS A 12 -14.86 12.16 6.32
C LYS A 12 -13.51 12.48 6.94
N GLN A 13 -13.46 13.39 7.93
CA GLN A 13 -12.23 13.71 8.64
C GLN A 13 -11.74 12.53 9.49
N GLU A 14 -12.63 11.85 10.20
CA GLU A 14 -12.29 10.65 10.99
C GLU A 14 -11.73 9.53 10.09
N TRP A 15 -12.33 9.33 8.92
CA TRP A 15 -11.82 8.37 7.94
C TRP A 15 -10.42 8.74 7.44
N ARG A 16 -10.17 10.00 7.08
CA ARG A 16 -8.84 10.45 6.66
C ARG A 16 -7.78 10.30 7.76
N ASP A 17 -8.13 10.61 9.00
CA ASP A 17 -7.21 10.47 10.13
C ASP A 17 -6.88 9.00 10.40
N ALA A 18 -7.89 8.13 10.33
CA ALA A 18 -7.71 6.68 10.44
C ALA A 18 -6.85 6.12 9.30
N ASP A 19 -7.05 6.61 8.08
CA ASP A 19 -6.26 6.26 6.89
C ASP A 19 -4.78 6.65 7.04
N GLN A 20 -4.54 7.89 7.47
CA GLN A 20 -3.18 8.40 7.68
C GLN A 20 -2.46 7.62 8.79
N ARG A 21 -3.15 7.28 9.89
CA ARG A 21 -2.58 6.45 10.95
C ARG A 21 -2.22 5.06 10.43
N ALA A 22 -3.12 4.45 9.66
CA ALA A 22 -2.87 3.14 9.06
C ALA A 22 -1.67 3.17 8.10
N LEU A 23 -1.56 4.20 7.27
CA LEU A 23 -0.38 4.41 6.43
C LEU A 23 0.88 4.53 7.27
N ASN A 24 0.87 5.36 8.32
CA ASN A 24 2.02 5.57 9.20
C ASN A 24 2.49 4.29 9.92
N LEU A 25 1.59 3.33 10.16
CA LEU A 25 1.92 2.01 10.73
C LEU A 25 2.45 1.03 9.68
N PHE A 26 1.98 1.15 8.45
CA PHE A 26 2.38 0.31 7.32
C PHE A 26 3.78 0.68 6.79
N LEU A 27 4.07 1.99 6.68
CA LEU A 27 5.33 2.54 6.16
C LEU A 27 6.60 1.88 6.76
N PRO A 28 6.82 1.90 8.10
CA PRO A 28 8.04 1.36 8.68
C PRO A 28 8.15 -0.16 8.51
N LYS A 29 7.00 -0.87 8.46
CA LYS A 29 6.98 -2.32 8.26
C LYS A 29 7.45 -2.67 6.85
N LEU A 30 6.93 -1.98 5.83
CA LEU A 30 7.35 -2.15 4.44
C LEU A 30 8.83 -1.79 4.22
N ALA A 31 9.31 -0.74 4.88
CA ALA A 31 10.72 -0.36 4.84
C ALA A 31 11.63 -1.42 5.47
N ALA A 32 11.16 -2.15 6.49
CA ALA A 32 11.93 -3.19 7.17
C ALA A 32 12.06 -4.51 6.37
N LEU A 33 11.21 -4.75 5.37
CA LEU A 33 11.25 -5.96 4.54
C LEU A 33 12.51 -5.96 3.67
N LYS A 34 13.22 -7.09 3.64
CA LYS A 34 14.48 -7.24 2.90
C LYS A 34 14.36 -8.19 1.72
N SER A 35 13.42 -9.13 1.77
CA SER A 35 13.22 -10.14 0.74
C SER A 35 11.81 -10.20 0.18
N PHE A 36 11.66 -10.77 -1.02
CA PHE A 36 10.37 -11.06 -1.65
C PHE A 36 9.51 -12.00 -0.79
N ASP A 37 10.09 -13.04 -0.20
CA ASP A 37 9.36 -13.98 0.68
C ASP A 37 8.80 -13.27 1.93
N GLU A 38 9.60 -12.43 2.59
CA GLU A 38 9.15 -11.61 3.71
C GLU A 38 8.01 -10.67 3.29
N ALA A 39 8.12 -10.07 2.11
CA ALA A 39 7.09 -9.21 1.55
C ALA A 39 5.79 -9.96 1.26
N TRP A 40 5.89 -11.17 0.70
CA TRP A 40 4.76 -12.02 0.41
C TRP A 40 4.04 -12.45 1.70
N ALA A 41 4.80 -12.92 2.70
CA ALA A 41 4.25 -13.29 4.01
C ALA A 41 3.62 -12.09 4.73
N PHE A 42 4.25 -10.91 4.64
CA PHE A 42 3.74 -9.68 5.21
C PHE A 42 2.39 -9.26 4.58
N ALA A 43 2.30 -9.28 3.24
CA ALA A 43 1.07 -8.93 2.54
C ALA A 43 -0.10 -9.88 2.87
N HIS A 44 0.19 -11.17 3.02
CA HIS A 44 -0.81 -12.21 3.33
C HIS A 44 -1.01 -12.45 4.83
N THR A 45 -0.48 -11.57 5.68
CA THR A 45 -0.66 -11.69 7.13
C THR A 45 -2.15 -11.48 7.46
N PRO A 46 -2.79 -12.42 8.19
CA PRO A 46 -4.19 -12.27 8.57
C PRO A 46 -4.35 -11.08 9.51
N LEU A 47 -5.05 -10.04 9.04
CA LEU A 47 -5.43 -8.91 9.87
C LEU A 47 -6.62 -9.29 10.78
N PRO A 48 -6.69 -8.74 12.00
CA PRO A 48 -7.80 -9.00 12.91
C PRO A 48 -9.12 -8.62 12.22
N ASN A 49 -9.94 -9.63 11.96
CA ASN A 49 -11.25 -9.45 11.34
C ASN A 49 -12.26 -9.13 12.45
N ASN A 50 -12.45 -7.84 12.74
CA ASN A 50 -13.49 -7.44 13.66
C ASN A 50 -14.83 -7.38 12.91
N PRO A 51 -15.84 -8.18 13.30
CA PRO A 51 -17.14 -8.15 12.64
C PRO A 51 -17.74 -6.74 12.75
N GLY A 52 -18.02 -6.14 11.59
CA GLY A 52 -18.60 -4.79 11.48
C GLY A 52 -17.60 -3.64 11.34
N ARG A 53 -16.27 -3.89 11.33
CA ARG A 53 -15.26 -2.88 11.00
C ARG A 53 -14.10 -3.50 10.23
N VAL A 54 -14.00 -3.18 8.94
CA VAL A 54 -12.77 -3.44 8.17
C VAL A 54 -11.71 -2.44 8.67
N PRO A 55 -10.54 -2.91 9.16
CA PRO A 55 -9.50 -2.01 9.60
C PRO A 55 -9.00 -1.18 8.40
N PRO A 56 -8.75 0.13 8.56
CA PRO A 56 -8.25 1.00 7.48
C PRO A 56 -6.89 0.55 6.96
N GLU A 57 -6.15 -0.24 7.74
CA GLU A 57 -4.89 -0.87 7.35
C GLU A 57 -5.07 -1.87 6.21
N ARG A 58 -6.21 -2.55 6.14
CA ARG A 58 -6.42 -3.68 5.24
C ARG A 58 -6.17 -3.35 3.77
N LYS A 59 -6.61 -2.18 3.32
CA LYS A 59 -6.39 -1.74 1.93
C LYS A 59 -4.90 -1.69 1.56
N PHE A 60 -4.01 -1.35 2.50
CA PHE A 60 -2.58 -1.22 2.21
C PHE A 60 -1.93 -2.59 2.05
N TYR A 61 -2.39 -3.58 2.83
CA TYR A 61 -1.93 -4.97 2.70
C TYR A 61 -2.49 -5.61 1.44
N ASP A 62 -3.77 -5.39 1.13
CA ASP A 62 -4.41 -5.89 -0.09
C ASP A 62 -3.73 -5.28 -1.34
N ASN A 63 -3.57 -3.95 -1.41
CA ASN A 63 -2.84 -3.27 -2.49
C ASN A 63 -1.41 -3.81 -2.65
N PHE A 64 -0.72 -4.06 -1.53
CA PHE A 64 0.65 -4.58 -1.58
C PHE A 64 0.67 -6.05 -2.03
N GLY A 65 -0.30 -6.87 -1.63
CA GLY A 65 -0.47 -8.23 -2.10
C GLY A 65 -0.73 -8.29 -3.60
N ASP A 66 -1.69 -7.51 -4.10
CA ASP A 66 -1.99 -7.38 -5.53
C ASP A 66 -0.76 -6.91 -6.32
N PHE A 67 -0.02 -5.96 -5.77
CA PHE A 67 1.24 -5.50 -6.34
C PHE A 67 2.29 -6.62 -6.43
N LEU A 68 2.46 -7.44 -5.40
CA LEU A 68 3.43 -8.53 -5.40
C LEU A 68 3.03 -9.69 -6.33
N ASP A 69 1.73 -9.95 -6.47
CA ASP A 69 1.19 -11.01 -7.32
C ASP A 69 1.35 -10.66 -8.80
N SER A 70 0.91 -9.45 -9.17
CA SER A 70 0.84 -9.02 -10.57
C SER A 70 1.99 -8.11 -11.01
N PHE A 71 2.86 -7.68 -10.10
CA PHE A 71 3.92 -6.70 -10.34
C PHE A 71 3.43 -5.44 -11.08
N SER A 72 2.18 -5.09 -10.84
CA SER A 72 1.44 -4.03 -11.52
C SER A 72 0.98 -2.99 -10.50
N VAL A 73 0.95 -1.72 -10.87
CA VAL A 73 0.59 -0.63 -9.95
C VAL A 73 -0.91 -0.75 -9.59
N PRO A 74 -1.28 -0.93 -8.31
CA PRO A 74 -2.69 -1.01 -7.94
C PRO A 74 -3.39 0.32 -8.24
N PRO A 75 -4.60 0.31 -8.84
CA PRO A 75 -5.29 1.53 -9.25
C PRO A 75 -5.59 2.45 -8.06
N ASP A 76 -5.98 1.87 -6.92
CA ASP A 76 -6.32 2.58 -5.68
C ASP A 76 -5.10 2.92 -4.81
N SER A 77 -3.87 2.63 -5.27
CA SER A 77 -2.65 2.99 -4.52
C SER A 77 -2.38 4.49 -4.57
N SER A 78 -2.05 5.06 -3.42
CA SER A 78 -1.67 6.46 -3.26
C SER A 78 -0.25 6.71 -3.81
N PRO A 79 0.11 7.95 -4.20
CA PRO A 79 1.49 8.27 -4.61
C PRO A 79 2.56 7.90 -3.56
N ALA A 80 2.21 7.98 -2.28
CA ALA A 80 3.05 7.52 -1.19
C ALA A 80 3.28 5.99 -1.23
N GLU A 81 2.23 5.20 -1.46
CA GLU A 81 2.33 3.73 -1.61
C GLU A 81 3.22 3.36 -2.79
N ARG A 82 2.98 3.98 -3.95
CA ARG A 82 3.73 3.75 -5.19
C ARG A 82 5.22 4.06 -5.03
N SER A 83 5.55 5.13 -4.31
CA SER A 83 6.95 5.49 -4.01
C SER A 83 7.64 4.39 -3.20
N LEU A 84 6.95 3.79 -2.23
CA LEU A 84 7.52 2.71 -1.42
C LEU A 84 7.66 1.42 -2.19
N TYR A 85 6.67 1.08 -3.02
CA TYR A 85 6.76 -0.08 -3.90
C TYR A 85 7.97 0.05 -4.83
N LEU A 86 8.24 1.27 -5.32
CA LEU A 86 9.42 1.53 -6.14
C LEU A 86 10.73 1.35 -5.35
N GLU A 87 10.81 1.84 -4.11
CA GLU A 87 11.98 1.62 -3.25
C GLU A 87 12.17 0.15 -2.88
N PHE A 88 11.08 -0.57 -2.63
CA PHE A 88 11.09 -2.00 -2.37
C PHE A 88 11.60 -2.79 -3.59
N ILE A 89 11.04 -2.57 -4.78
CA ILE A 89 11.49 -3.23 -6.01
C ILE A 89 12.96 -2.95 -6.30
N LYS A 90 13.42 -1.71 -6.15
CA LYS A 90 14.85 -1.38 -6.35
C LYS A 90 15.76 -2.21 -5.44
N ARG A 91 15.36 -2.45 -4.19
CA ARG A 91 16.14 -3.23 -3.23
C ARG A 91 16.18 -4.70 -3.60
N ILE A 92 15.04 -5.32 -3.89
CA ILE A 92 14.99 -6.76 -4.24
C ILE A 92 15.57 -7.05 -5.64
N ASP A 93 15.48 -6.11 -6.57
CA ASP A 93 16.14 -6.16 -7.89
C ASP A 93 17.66 -6.11 -7.73
N ALA A 94 18.17 -5.19 -6.90
CA ALA A 94 19.59 -5.09 -6.59
C ALA A 94 20.12 -6.32 -5.82
N ALA A 95 19.27 -6.98 -5.04
CA ALA A 95 19.56 -8.24 -4.37
C ALA A 95 19.52 -9.46 -5.31
N GLY A 96 19.04 -9.29 -6.56
CA GLY A 96 18.91 -10.37 -7.53
C GLY A 96 17.74 -11.32 -7.28
N GLU A 97 16.75 -10.92 -6.48
CA GLU A 97 15.57 -11.74 -6.19
C GLU A 97 14.52 -11.71 -7.31
N LEU A 98 14.63 -10.74 -8.22
CA LEU A 98 13.76 -10.64 -9.39
C LEU A 98 14.41 -11.28 -10.62
N LYS A 99 13.56 -11.84 -11.49
CA LYS A 99 14.00 -12.30 -12.81
C LYS A 99 14.54 -11.11 -13.63
N PRO A 100 15.59 -11.32 -14.43
CA PRO A 100 16.16 -10.26 -15.25
C PRO A 100 15.09 -9.63 -16.16
N GLY A 101 15.03 -8.29 -16.16
CA GLY A 101 14.07 -7.51 -16.93
C GLY A 101 12.68 -7.34 -16.29
N VAL A 102 12.32 -8.07 -15.23
CA VAL A 102 11.09 -7.82 -14.47
C VAL A 102 11.24 -6.54 -13.67
N GLY A 103 12.32 -6.40 -12.90
CA GLY A 103 12.57 -5.21 -12.09
C GLY A 103 12.49 -3.92 -12.90
N ASP A 104 13.11 -3.85 -14.08
CA ASP A 104 13.07 -2.65 -14.93
C ASP A 104 11.68 -2.30 -15.44
N LYS A 105 10.88 -3.30 -15.83
CA LYS A 105 9.49 -3.06 -16.26
C LYS A 105 8.66 -2.48 -15.11
N VAL A 106 8.78 -3.05 -13.91
CA VAL A 106 8.03 -2.62 -12.73
C VAL A 106 8.48 -1.24 -12.25
N LYS A 107 9.80 -0.99 -12.20
CA LYS A 107 10.37 0.33 -11.89
C LYS A 107 9.87 1.38 -12.88
N CYS A 108 9.77 1.05 -14.17
CA CYS A 108 9.26 1.95 -15.20
C CYS A 108 7.77 2.25 -14.99
N ALA A 109 6.93 1.24 -14.79
CA ALA A 109 5.50 1.41 -14.54
C ALA A 109 5.21 2.28 -13.30
N LEU A 110 5.93 2.03 -12.19
CA LEU A 110 5.81 2.82 -10.96
C LEU A 110 6.27 4.27 -11.15
N ARG A 111 7.38 4.49 -11.88
CA ARG A 111 7.86 5.85 -12.21
C ARG A 111 6.86 6.61 -13.05
N ASN A 112 6.29 5.98 -14.07
CA ASN A 112 5.28 6.61 -14.93
C ASN A 112 4.03 6.98 -14.12
N SER A 113 3.57 6.07 -13.25
CA SER A 113 2.43 6.31 -12.38
C SER A 113 2.65 7.42 -11.33
N LEU A 114 3.90 7.74 -10.99
CA LEU A 114 4.27 8.88 -10.15
C LEU A 114 4.44 10.18 -10.95
N ALA A 115 4.79 10.07 -12.23
CA ALA A 115 5.04 11.19 -13.13
C ALA A 115 3.78 11.74 -13.79
N GLU A 116 2.65 11.02 -13.73
CA GLU A 116 1.35 11.52 -14.18
C GLU A 116 0.52 12.05 -12.99
N PRO A 117 0.67 13.33 -12.59
CA PRO A 117 -0.27 13.96 -11.69
C PRO A 117 -1.55 14.31 -12.47
N GLY A 118 -2.50 13.37 -12.53
CA GLY A 118 -3.89 13.67 -12.85
C GLY A 118 -4.35 13.38 -14.28
N MET A 119 -4.91 12.19 -14.46
CA MET A 119 -6.12 12.03 -15.26
C MET A 119 -7.06 11.07 -14.51
N HIS A 120 -7.90 11.64 -13.65
CA HIS A 120 -9.12 11.00 -13.17
C HIS A 120 -10.19 12.06 -12.96
#